data_AF-A0A533I239-F1
#
_entry.id   AF-A0A533I239-F1
#
_cell.length_a   1.000
_cell.length_b   1.000
_cell.length_c   1.000
_cell.angle_alpha   90.00
_cell.angle_beta   90.00
_cell.angle_gamma   90.00
#
_symmetry.space_group_name_H-M   'P 1'
#
loop_
_entity.id
_entity.type
_entity.pdbx_description
1 polymer ?
#
loop_
_entity_poly.entity_id
_entity_poly.type
_entity_poly.pdbx_seq_one_letter_code
_entity_poly.pdbx_strand_id
1 'polypeptide(L)'
;MLENVLFIVSQTLTVVILPAVKWWLDKGNKRLIGQIESLSNEVKKTQTQVEEVTEIGRQNRRSNKSIISYRLHQDLGEAILKGYTTRDNFEELSGLYTNYKEIGGNGKIEALYKRYTELPIRKD
;
A
#
# COMPACT_ATOMS: atom_id res chain seq x y z
N MET A 1 25.01 -50.79 49.01
CA MET A 1 23.86 -51.21 48.16
C MET A 1 23.11 -49.99 47.62
N LEU A 2 22.57 -49.10 48.45
CA LEU A 2 21.81 -47.93 48.00
C LEU A 2 22.66 -46.91 47.20
N GLU A 3 23.88 -46.62 47.63
CA GLU A 3 24.80 -45.68 46.96
C GLU A 3 25.21 -46.13 45.55
N ASN A 4 25.46 -47.43 45.36
CA ASN A 4 25.78 -47.98 44.03
C ASN A 4 24.58 -47.90 43.08
N VAL A 5 23.36 -48.09 43.59
CA VAL A 5 22.13 -47.94 42.78
C VAL A 5 21.94 -46.48 42.39
N LEU A 6 22.15 -45.54 43.32
CA LEU A 6 22.11 -44.10 43.04
C LEU A 6 23.17 -43.67 42.01
N PHE A 7 24.38 -44.22 42.10
CA PHE A 7 25.45 -43.95 41.14
C PHE A 7 25.10 -44.47 39.74
N ILE A 8 24.61 -45.70 39.60
CA ILE A 8 24.21 -46.28 38.31
C ILE A 8 23.03 -45.51 37.68
N VAL A 9 22.04 -45.11 38.49
CA VAL A 9 20.92 -44.28 38.04
C VAL A 9 21.40 -42.89 37.58
N SER A 10 22.36 -42.28 38.30
CA SER A 10 22.97 -41.02 37.91
C SER A 10 23.75 -41.12 36.59
N GLN A 11 24.52 -42.19 36.40
CA GLN A 11 25.28 -42.44 35.16
C GLN A 11 24.38 -42.71 33.96
N THR A 12 23.27 -43.45 34.13
CA THR A 12 22.32 -43.72 33.04
C THR A 12 21.54 -42.47 32.61
N LEU A 13 21.20 -41.60 33.57
CA LEU A 13 20.61 -40.28 33.30
C LEU A 13 21.55 -39.41 32.45
N THR A 14 22.84 -39.40 32.77
CA THR A 14 23.84 -38.60 32.04
C THR A 14 24.17 -39.16 30.66
N VAL A 15 24.28 -40.48 30.50
CA VAL A 15 24.74 -41.10 29.25
C VAL A 15 23.61 -41.31 28.23
N VAL A 16 22.37 -41.49 28.68
CA VAL A 16 21.25 -41.83 27.77
C VAL A 16 20.22 -40.71 27.69
N ILE A 17 19.76 -40.20 28.83
CA ILE A 17 18.66 -39.23 28.86
C ILE A 17 19.13 -37.85 28.38
N LEU A 18 20.27 -37.34 28.84
CA LEU A 18 20.78 -36.04 28.38
C LEU A 18 21.04 -36.00 26.87
N PRO A 19 21.70 -36.99 26.23
CA PRO A 19 21.89 -36.98 24.78
C PRO A 19 20.59 -37.11 24.00
N ALA A 20 19.62 -37.91 24.49
CA ALA A 20 18.32 -38.05 23.84
C ALA A 20 17.51 -36.74 23.89
N VAL A 21 17.48 -36.07 25.04
CA VAL A 21 16.85 -34.75 25.21
C VAL A 21 17.55 -33.71 24.33
N LYS A 22 18.89 -33.68 24.34
CA LYS A 22 19.68 -32.79 23.47
C LYS A 22 19.35 -33.01 22.00
N TRP A 23 19.32 -34.26 21.53
CA TRP A 23 18.96 -34.59 20.15
C TRP A 23 17.54 -34.15 19.78
N TRP A 24 16.58 -34.35 20.68
CA TRP A 24 15.20 -33.93 20.47
C TRP A 24 15.09 -32.39 20.38
N LEU A 25 15.77 -31.67 21.29
CA LEU A 25 15.85 -30.21 21.26
C LEU A 25 16.54 -29.69 19.99
N ASP A 26 17.68 -30.28 19.60
CA ASP A 26 18.41 -29.89 18.40
C ASP A 26 17.56 -30.11 17.13
N LYS A 27 16.80 -31.22 17.07
CA LYS A 27 15.89 -31.51 15.97
C LYS A 27 14.70 -30.54 15.92
N GLY A 28 14.16 -30.17 17.08
CA GLY A 28 13.13 -29.14 17.20
C GLY A 28 13.62 -27.78 16.75
N ASN A 29 14.78 -27.35 17.26
CA ASN A 29 15.42 -26.08 16.92
C ASN A 29 15.72 -25.98 15.42
N LYS A 30 16.26 -27.02 14.78
CA LYS A 30 16.52 -27.02 13.33
C LYS A 30 15.24 -26.81 12.51
N ARG A 31 14.13 -27.42 12.91
CA ARG A 31 12.83 -27.24 12.22
C ARG A 31 12.28 -25.83 12.41
N LEU A 32 12.36 -25.30 13.63
CA LEU A 32 11.92 -23.93 13.94
C LEU A 32 12.74 -22.89 13.18
N ILE A 33 14.06 -23.05 13.15
CA ILE A 33 14.96 -22.15 12.40
C ILE A 33 14.58 -22.15 10.90
N GLY A 34 14.34 -23.33 10.32
CA GLY A 34 13.90 -23.42 8.91
C GLY A 34 12.56 -22.74 8.65
N GLN A 35 11.58 -22.87 9.55
CA GLN A 35 10.29 -22.17 9.43
C GLN A 35 10.42 -20.65 9.59
N ILE A 36 11.29 -20.19 10.50
CA ILE A 36 11.59 -18.77 10.68
C ILE A 36 12.26 -18.20 9.44
N GLU A 37 13.19 -18.94 8.83
CA GLU A 37 13.88 -18.53 7.61
C GLU A 37 12.91 -18.44 6.42
N SER A 38 12.04 -19.45 6.23
CA SER A 38 11.02 -19.39 5.17
C SER A 38 10.06 -18.23 5.36
N LEU A 39 9.59 -18.00 6.60
CA LEU A 39 8.71 -16.88 6.92
C LEU A 39 9.40 -15.53 6.70
N SER A 40 10.68 -15.40 7.09
CA SER A 40 11.47 -14.18 6.84
C SER A 40 11.59 -13.88 5.36
N ASN A 41 11.81 -14.90 4.53
CA ASN A 41 11.87 -14.76 3.08
C ASN A 41 10.52 -14.36 2.47
N GLU A 42 9.41 -14.95 2.93
CA GLU A 42 8.07 -14.57 2.50
C GLU A 42 7.73 -13.12 2.89
N VAL A 43 8.01 -12.72 4.14
CA VAL A 43 7.83 -11.34 4.61
C VAL A 43 8.64 -10.36 3.77
N LYS A 44 9.90 -10.69 3.45
CA LYS A 44 10.74 -9.84 2.58
C LYS A 44 10.16 -9.70 1.18
N LYS A 45 9.67 -10.80 0.59
CA LYS A 45 9.00 -10.78 -0.72
C LYS A 45 7.73 -9.92 -0.69
N THR A 46 6.90 -10.07 0.35
CA THR A 46 5.70 -9.25 0.54
C THR A 46 6.05 -7.78 0.70
N GLN A 47 7.08 -7.45 1.48
CA GLN A 47 7.55 -6.07 1.65
C GLN A 47 7.94 -5.44 0.30
N THR A 48 8.70 -6.16 -0.52
CA THR A 48 9.07 -5.70 -1.87
C THR A 48 7.84 -5.49 -2.76
N GLN A 49 6.87 -6.40 -2.72
CA GLN A 49 5.62 -6.26 -3.50
C GLN A 49 4.79 -5.06 -3.04
N VAL A 50 4.71 -4.81 -1.74
CA VAL A 50 4.01 -3.64 -1.17
C VAL A 50 4.70 -2.34 -1.60
N GLU A 51 6.03 -2.30 -1.60
CA GLU A 51 6.81 -1.15 -2.09
C GLU A 51 6.53 -0.88 -3.58
N GLU A 52 6.54 -1.92 -4.41
CA GLU A 52 6.22 -1.83 -5.84
C GLU A 52 4.80 -1.29 -6.08
N VAL A 53 3.79 -1.86 -5.41
CA VAL A 53 2.40 -1.40 -5.52
C VAL A 53 2.24 0.04 -5.03
N THR A 54 2.96 0.42 -3.97
CA THR A 54 2.96 1.80 -3.47
C THR A 54 3.51 2.77 -4.51
N GLU A 55 4.60 2.41 -5.19
CA GLU A 55 5.19 3.24 -6.23
C GLU A 55 4.29 3.35 -7.46
N ILE A 56 3.68 2.23 -7.90
CA ILE A 56 2.65 2.24 -8.95
C ILE A 56 1.49 3.16 -8.57
N GLY A 57 1.02 3.10 -7.32
CA GLY A 57 -0.04 3.98 -6.81
C GLY A 57 0.34 5.45 -6.87
N ARG A 58 1.59 5.80 -6.51
CA ARG A 58 2.12 7.17 -6.62
C ARG A 58 2.21 7.63 -8.07
N GLN A 59 2.71 6.78 -8.97
CA GLN A 59 2.78 7.07 -10.38
C GLN A 59 1.39 7.29 -10.98
N ASN A 60 0.42 6.42 -10.67
CA ASN A 60 -0.97 6.55 -11.11
C ASN A 60 -1.61 7.84 -10.62
N ARG A 61 -1.39 8.22 -9.35
CA ARG A 61 -1.88 9.50 -8.81
C ARG A 61 -1.33 10.69 -9.61
N ARG A 62 -0.04 10.67 -9.95
CA ARG A 62 0.61 11.72 -10.76
C ARG A 62 0.07 11.75 -12.19
N SER A 63 -0.05 10.60 -12.84
CA SER A 63 -0.60 10.48 -14.19
C SER A 63 -2.05 10.96 -14.26
N ASN A 64 -2.91 10.51 -13.34
CA ASN A 64 -4.30 10.94 -13.26
C ASN A 64 -4.42 12.44 -13.03
N LYS A 65 -3.58 13.03 -12.16
CA LYS A 65 -3.53 14.49 -11.98
C LYS A 65 -3.22 15.20 -13.29
N SER A 66 -2.27 14.71 -14.08
CA SER A 66 -1.91 15.31 -15.37
C SER A 66 -3.07 15.24 -16.37
N ILE A 67 -3.69 14.05 -16.50
CA ILE A 67 -4.80 13.80 -17.42
C ILE A 67 -6.02 14.68 -17.07
N ILE A 68 -6.39 14.71 -15.80
CA ILE A 68 -7.53 15.52 -15.33
C ILE A 68 -7.22 17.01 -15.50
N SER A 69 -5.98 17.44 -15.20
CA SER A 69 -5.55 18.83 -15.43
C SER A 69 -5.69 19.24 -16.89
N TYR A 70 -5.34 18.36 -17.83
CA TYR A 70 -5.44 18.62 -19.25
C TYR A 70 -6.91 18.74 -19.69
N ARG A 71 -7.76 17.80 -19.28
CA ARG A 71 -9.20 17.83 -19.57
C ARG A 71 -9.87 19.09 -19.03
N LEU A 72 -9.69 19.37 -17.73
CA LEU A 72 -10.21 20.59 -17.12
C LEU A 72 -9.70 21.86 -17.82
N HIS A 73 -8.45 21.89 -18.28
CA HIS A 73 -7.96 23.04 -19.02
C HIS A 73 -8.72 23.27 -20.33
N GLN A 74 -8.99 22.19 -21.07
CA GLN A 74 -9.72 22.24 -22.33
C GLN A 74 -11.19 22.59 -22.11
N ASP A 75 -11.89 21.82 -21.27
CA ASP A 75 -13.35 21.91 -21.14
C ASP A 75 -13.78 23.21 -20.46
N LEU A 76 -13.09 23.60 -19.38
CA LEU A 76 -13.33 24.90 -18.74
C LEU A 76 -12.98 26.05 -19.69
N GLY A 77 -11.87 25.91 -20.44
CA GLY A 77 -11.45 26.89 -21.42
C GLY A 77 -12.47 27.10 -22.54
N GLU A 78 -13.02 26.00 -23.08
CA GLU A 78 -14.04 26.02 -24.11
C GLU A 78 -15.34 26.67 -23.61
N ALA A 79 -15.80 26.32 -22.40
CA ALA A 79 -16.97 26.95 -21.81
C ALA A 79 -16.77 28.46 -21.56
N ILE A 80 -15.59 28.85 -21.07
CA ILE A 80 -15.23 30.27 -20.89
C ILE A 80 -15.23 31.00 -22.24
N LEU A 81 -14.69 30.39 -23.30
CA LEU A 81 -14.71 30.96 -24.66
C LEU A 81 -16.13 31.09 -25.21
N LYS A 82 -17.01 30.11 -24.95
CA LYS A 82 -18.44 30.16 -25.31
C LYS A 82 -19.23 31.18 -24.48
N GLY A 83 -18.74 31.53 -23.29
CA GLY A 83 -19.37 32.51 -22.39
C GLY A 83 -20.60 31.98 -21.65
N TYR A 84 -20.83 30.67 -21.65
CA TYR A 84 -21.89 30.02 -20.86
C TYR A 84 -21.53 28.56 -20.61
N THR A 85 -22.24 27.92 -19.67
CA THR A 85 -22.22 26.47 -19.50
C THR A 85 -23.63 25.94 -19.38
N THR A 86 -23.79 24.61 -19.35
CA THR A 86 -25.07 23.95 -19.11
C THR A 86 -25.07 23.30 -17.73
N ARG A 87 -26.24 22.90 -17.25
CA ARG A 87 -26.35 22.32 -15.89
C ARG A 87 -25.54 21.04 -15.78
N ASP A 88 -25.67 20.16 -16.76
CA ASP A 88 -25.00 18.86 -16.76
C ASP A 88 -23.47 19.03 -16.83
N ASN A 89 -22.99 19.91 -17.73
CA ASN A 89 -21.56 20.24 -17.81
C ASN A 89 -21.03 20.86 -16.51
N PHE A 90 -21.82 21.72 -15.86
CA PHE A 90 -21.43 22.31 -14.59
C PHE A 90 -21.25 21.26 -13.50
N GLU A 91 -22.20 20.33 -13.37
CA GLU A 91 -22.10 19.25 -12.39
C GLU A 91 -20.91 18.33 -12.67
N GLU A 92 -20.75 17.89 -13.92
CA GLU A 92 -19.65 16.99 -14.31
C GLU A 92 -18.28 17.63 -14.09
N LEU A 93 -18.08 18.87 -14.58
CA LEU A 93 -16.80 19.56 -14.46
C LEU A 93 -16.50 19.97 -13.02
N SER A 94 -17.51 20.25 -12.20
CA SER A 94 -17.36 20.49 -10.76
C SER A 94 -16.92 19.23 -10.00
N GLY A 95 -17.50 18.08 -10.33
CA GLY A 95 -17.08 16.78 -9.79
C GLY A 95 -15.64 16.44 -10.20
N LEU A 96 -15.31 16.65 -11.48
CA LEU A 96 -13.97 16.42 -12.00
C LEU A 96 -12.93 17.35 -11.34
N TYR A 97 -13.27 18.61 -11.11
CA TYR A 97 -12.43 19.57 -10.39
C TYR A 97 -12.23 19.18 -8.92
N THR A 98 -13.25 18.67 -8.24
CA THR A 98 -13.14 18.18 -6.87
C THR A 98 -12.10 17.06 -6.79
N ASN A 99 -12.22 16.04 -7.64
CA ASN A 99 -11.25 14.94 -7.71
C ASN A 99 -9.83 15.44 -8.02
N TYR A 100 -9.70 16.42 -8.92
CA TYR A 100 -8.42 17.04 -9.24
C TYR A 100 -7.77 17.75 -8.04
N LYS A 101 -8.57 18.43 -7.22
CA LYS A 101 -8.08 19.14 -6.04
C LYS A 101 -7.62 18.19 -4.95
N GLU A 102 -8.33 17.09 -4.72
CA GLU A 102 -7.96 16.04 -3.75
C GLU A 102 -6.60 15.39 -4.06
N ILE A 103 -6.27 15.22 -5.34
CA ILE A 103 -4.95 14.73 -5.76
C ILE A 103 -3.88 15.83 -5.85
N GLY A 104 -4.16 17.01 -5.30
CA GLY A 104 -3.24 18.10 -5.02
C GLY A 104 -3.46 19.37 -5.86
N GLY A 105 -4.10 19.26 -7.03
CA GLY A 105 -4.41 20.39 -7.90
C GLY A 105 -3.22 21.30 -8.29
N ASN A 106 -3.50 22.43 -8.95
CA ASN A 106 -2.58 23.56 -9.10
C ASN A 106 -3.37 24.87 -9.22
N GLY A 107 -2.69 26.01 -9.06
CA GLY A 107 -3.34 27.32 -9.10
C GLY A 107 -3.88 27.73 -10.47
N LYS A 108 -3.33 27.19 -11.58
CA LYS A 108 -3.78 27.51 -12.93
C LYS A 108 -5.19 26.98 -13.18
N ILE A 109 -5.43 25.69 -12.91
CA ILE A 109 -6.75 25.07 -13.09
C ILE A 109 -7.75 25.63 -12.09
N GLU A 110 -7.33 25.89 -10.85
CA GLU A 110 -8.19 26.55 -9.85
C GLU A 110 -8.66 27.93 -10.31
N ALA A 111 -7.78 28.75 -10.91
CA ALA A 111 -8.16 30.05 -11.46
C ALA A 111 -9.12 29.92 -12.65
N LEU A 112 -8.92 28.92 -13.52
CA LEU A 112 -9.86 28.64 -14.62
C LEU A 112 -11.22 28.21 -14.09
N TYR A 113 -11.25 27.31 -13.11
CA TYR A 113 -12.49 26.83 -12.53
C TYR A 113 -13.28 27.95 -11.86
N LYS A 114 -12.61 28.87 -11.14
CA LYS A 114 -13.27 30.06 -10.57
C LYS A 114 -13.98 30.91 -11.63
N ARG A 115 -13.31 31.18 -12.76
CA ARG A 115 -13.91 31.92 -13.88
C ARG A 115 -15.06 31.14 -14.52
N TYR A 116 -14.90 29.84 -14.66
CA TYR A 116 -15.92 28.96 -15.19
C TYR A 116 -17.19 28.98 -14.32
N THR A 117 -17.05 28.99 -12.99
CA THR A 117 -18.19 29.01 -12.07
C THR A 117 -19.01 30.31 -12.09
N GLU A 118 -18.47 31.37 -12.69
CA GLU A 118 -19.16 32.64 -12.87
C GLU A 118 -19.98 32.70 -14.17
N LEU A 119 -19.88 31.67 -15.03
CA LEU A 119 -20.59 31.64 -16.30
C LEU A 119 -22.10 31.45 -16.11
N PRO A 120 -22.95 32.05 -16.96
CA PRO A 120 -24.38 31.79 -16.94
C PRO A 120 -24.68 30.33 -17.31
N ILE A 121 -25.56 29.71 -16.54
CA ILE A 121 -26.05 28.35 -16.80
C ILE A 121 -27.26 28.41 -17.72
N ARG A 122 -27.14 27.78 -18.89
CA ARG A 122 -28.24 27.63 -19.87
C ARG A 122 -28.80 26.21 -19.81
N LYS A 123 -30.03 26.05 -20.27
CA LYS A 123 -30.56 24.70 -20.57
C LYS A 123 -29.87 24.20 -21.83
N ASP A 124 -29.58 22.90 -21.85
CA ASP A 124 -29.09 22.17 -23.03
C ASP A 124 -30.05 22.28 -24.21
#